data_AF-A0A1X9MFN6-F1
#
_entry.id   AF-A0A1X9MFN6-F1
#
_cell.length_a   1.000
_cell.length_b   1.000
_cell.length_c   1.000
_cell.angle_alpha   90.00
_cell.angle_beta   90.00
_cell.angle_gamma   90.00
#
_symmetry.space_group_name_H-M   'P 1'
#
loop_
_entity.id
_entity.type
_entity.pdbx_description
1 polymer ?
#
loop_
_entity_poly.entity_id
_entity_poly.type
_entity_poly.pdbx_seq_one_letter_code
_entity_poly.pdbx_strand_id
1 'polypeptide(L)'
;MRKKLSGLLAAVVIALVFLPGGVGAEGKPEAEVTLTEEQKTEMAALQTQMLEQKKVILNKYVEYGVFTEEKAQKIIAHMDKHYKKLEENGFIPTWDRKHGKHHNEE
;
A
#
# COMPACT_ATOMS: atom_id res chain seq x y z
N MET A 1 31.50 -56.16 -11.42
CA MET A 1 32.35 -55.20 -10.66
C MET A 1 31.52 -53.95 -10.45
N ARG A 2 30.95 -53.70 -9.26
CA ARG A 2 31.51 -52.88 -8.17
C ARG A 2 32.14 -51.59 -8.76
N LYS A 3 31.62 -50.38 -8.50
CA LYS A 3 31.47 -49.71 -7.19
C LYS A 3 30.35 -48.64 -7.22
N LYS A 4 29.70 -48.46 -6.07
CA LYS A 4 28.77 -47.36 -5.76
C LYS A 4 29.55 -46.11 -5.29
N LEU A 5 28.80 -45.00 -5.23
CA LEU A 5 28.82 -43.94 -4.18
C LEU A 5 29.80 -42.76 -4.29
N SER A 6 29.21 -41.55 -4.35
CA SER A 6 29.43 -40.35 -3.49
C SER A 6 29.06 -39.11 -4.32
N GLY A 7 28.15 -38.21 -3.98
CA GLY A 7 27.67 -37.78 -2.66
C GLY A 7 28.39 -36.49 -2.25
N LEU A 8 27.80 -35.32 -2.54
CA LEU A 8 27.99 -34.05 -1.81
C LEU A 8 26.86 -33.09 -2.20
N LEU A 9 25.74 -32.98 -1.50
CA LEU A 9 25.48 -32.24 -0.24
C LEU A 9 25.74 -30.72 -0.33
N ALA A 10 24.63 -29.97 -0.22
CA ALA A 10 24.44 -28.66 0.43
C ALA A 10 25.29 -27.46 -0.06
N ALA A 11 24.75 -26.24 -0.20
CA ALA A 11 23.80 -25.61 0.70
C ALA A 11 22.93 -24.58 -0.02
N VAL A 12 21.62 -24.79 0.09
CA VAL A 12 20.64 -23.71 0.09
C VAL A 12 20.89 -22.92 1.37
N VAL A 13 21.55 -21.76 1.27
CA VAL A 13 21.62 -20.81 2.37
C VAL A 13 20.30 -20.04 2.36
N ILE A 14 19.26 -20.67 2.90
CA ILE A 14 18.15 -19.95 3.52
C ILE A 14 18.76 -19.36 4.80
N ALA A 15 19.26 -18.13 4.69
CA ALA A 15 19.50 -17.30 5.86
C ALA A 15 18.14 -16.86 6.41
N LEU A 16 17.49 -17.79 7.12
CA LEU A 16 16.48 -17.50 8.13
C LEU A 16 17.20 -16.72 9.24
N VAL A 17 17.29 -15.40 9.06
CA VAL A 17 17.56 -14.50 10.17
C VAL A 17 16.24 -14.37 10.94
N PHE A 18 15.98 -15.36 11.79
CA PHE A 18 15.04 -15.24 12.90
C PHE A 18 15.62 -14.18 13.85
N LEU A 19 15.13 -12.94 13.77
CA LEU A 19 15.29 -11.97 14.86
C LEU A 19 14.15 -12.20 15.86
N PRO A 20 14.42 -12.64 17.11
CA PRO A 20 13.46 -12.54 18.18
C PRO A 20 13.52 -11.10 18.71
N GLY A 21 12.99 -10.17 17.92
CA GLY A 21 12.70 -8.82 18.37
C GLY A 21 11.19 -8.70 18.39
N GLY A 22 10.59 -8.73 19.58
CA GLY A 22 9.17 -8.44 19.70
C GLY A 22 8.86 -7.14 18.97
N VAL A 23 7.84 -7.15 18.11
CA VAL A 23 7.24 -5.92 17.58
C VAL A 23 6.49 -5.29 18.76
N GLY A 24 7.26 -4.74 19.70
CA GLY A 24 6.79 -3.71 20.59
C GLY A 24 6.56 -2.49 19.71
N ALA A 25 5.30 -2.16 19.48
CA ALA A 25 4.91 -0.88 18.90
C ALA A 25 5.20 0.23 19.93
N GLU A 26 6.46 0.43 20.26
CA GLU A 26 6.93 1.66 20.87
C GLU A 26 7.04 2.66 19.72
N GLY A 27 6.05 3.55 19.65
CA GLY A 27 5.98 4.60 18.62
C GLY A 27 7.23 5.46 18.65
N LYS A 28 8.19 5.11 17.80
CA LYS A 28 9.29 6.01 17.47
C LYS A 28 8.67 7.29 16.89
N PRO A 29 9.15 8.48 17.29
CA PRO A 29 8.69 9.71 16.65
C PRO A 29 8.87 9.56 15.14
N GLU A 30 7.79 9.76 14.39
CA GLU A 30 7.83 9.76 12.93
C GLU A 30 8.85 10.81 12.51
N ALA A 31 9.96 10.38 11.91
CA ALA A 31 10.91 11.31 11.34
C ALA A 31 10.21 12.07 10.20
N GLU A 32 10.46 13.37 10.09
CA GLU A 32 10.03 14.15 8.92
C GLU A 32 10.80 13.62 7.69
N VAL A 33 10.22 12.64 7.00
CA VAL A 33 10.79 12.02 5.80
C VAL A 33 10.31 12.80 4.58
N THR A 34 11.24 13.23 3.73
CA THR A 34 10.95 13.78 2.41
C THR A 34 11.44 12.85 1.32
N LEU A 35 10.62 12.59 0.29
CA LEU A 35 11.00 11.75 -0.85
C LEU A 35 11.89 12.50 -1.86
N THR A 36 12.79 11.78 -2.51
CA THR A 36 13.56 12.27 -3.68
C THR A 36 12.66 12.37 -4.92
N GLU A 37 13.12 13.08 -5.96
CA GLU A 37 12.36 13.23 -7.22
C GLU A 37 12.14 11.89 -7.95
N GLU A 38 13.12 10.99 -7.89
CA GLU A 38 12.99 9.63 -8.44
C GLU A 38 11.92 8.83 -7.68
N GLN A 39 11.93 8.92 -6.34
CA GLN A 39 10.93 8.26 -5.49
C GLN A 39 9.53 8.82 -5.71
N LYS A 40 9.38 10.15 -5.84
CA LYS A 40 8.09 10.78 -6.16
C LYS A 40 7.58 10.32 -7.52
N THR A 41 8.46 10.20 -8.51
CA THR A 41 8.11 9.71 -9.86
C THR A 41 7.61 8.26 -9.80
N GLU A 42 8.31 7.40 -9.06
CA GLU A 42 7.89 6.01 -8.83
C GLU A 42 6.52 5.96 -8.12
N MET A 43 6.34 6.75 -7.07
CA MET A 43 5.09 6.85 -6.34
C MET A 43 3.93 7.35 -7.22
N ALA A 44 4.16 8.36 -8.06
CA ALA A 44 3.16 8.88 -9.00
C ALA A 44 2.69 7.78 -9.96
N ALA A 45 3.62 6.99 -10.51
CA ALA A 45 3.31 5.89 -11.41
C ALA A 45 2.47 4.80 -10.71
N LEU A 46 2.88 4.39 -9.50
CA LEU A 46 2.17 3.39 -8.70
C LEU A 46 0.75 3.85 -8.35
N GLN A 47 0.62 5.10 -7.89
CA GLN A 47 -0.67 5.69 -7.52
C GLN A 47 -1.60 5.82 -8.74
N THR A 48 -1.06 6.23 -9.89
CA THR A 48 -1.82 6.31 -11.15
C THR A 48 -2.34 4.94 -11.59
N GLN A 49 -1.47 3.92 -11.59
CA GLN A 49 -1.86 2.56 -11.95
C GLN A 49 -2.96 2.02 -11.01
N MET A 50 -2.85 2.28 -9.70
CA MET A 50 -3.87 1.90 -8.73
C MET A 50 -5.21 2.61 -9.00
N LEU A 51 -5.20 3.91 -9.32
CA LEU A 51 -6.41 4.66 -9.66
C LEU A 51 -7.12 4.06 -10.88
N GLU A 52 -6.36 3.76 -11.94
CA GLU A 52 -6.90 3.16 -13.16
C GLU A 52 -7.52 1.79 -12.89
N GLN A 53 -6.81 0.92 -12.16
CA GLN A 53 -7.33 -0.39 -11.77
C GLN A 53 -8.60 -0.26 -10.93
N LYS A 54 -8.65 0.70 -10.01
CA LYS A 54 -9.84 0.94 -9.20
C LYS A 54 -11.02 1.44 -10.03
N LYS A 55 -10.81 2.29 -11.04
CA LYS A 55 -11.85 2.71 -11.99
C LYS A 55 -12.44 1.50 -12.73
N VAL A 56 -11.59 0.56 -13.18
CA VAL A 56 -12.05 -0.70 -13.78
C VAL A 56 -12.90 -1.52 -12.81
N ILE A 57 -12.47 -1.67 -11.56
CA ILE A 57 -13.22 -2.39 -10.52
C ILE A 57 -14.59 -1.73 -10.28
N LEU A 58 -14.65 -0.41 -10.20
CA LEU A 58 -15.91 0.32 -10.00
C LEU A 58 -16.87 0.12 -11.16
N ASN A 59 -16.37 0.15 -12.40
CA ASN A 59 -17.17 -0.14 -13.58
C ASN A 59 -17.73 -1.57 -13.54
N LYS A 60 -16.93 -2.54 -13.09
CA LYS A 60 -17.42 -3.92 -12.89
C LYS A 60 -18.49 -4.01 -11.80
N TYR A 61 -18.37 -3.24 -10.72
CA TYR A 61 -19.43 -3.17 -9.72
C TYR A 61 -20.72 -2.53 -10.25
N VAL A 62 -20.63 -1.58 -11.18
CA VAL A 62 -21.82 -1.04 -11.85
C VAL A 62 -22.43 -2.10 -12.77
N GLU A 63 -21.61 -2.80 -13.56
CA GLU A 63 -22.03 -3.90 -14.44
C GLU A 63 -22.74 -5.02 -13.67
N TYR A 64 -22.25 -5.36 -12.47
CA TYR A 64 -22.84 -6.38 -11.61
C TYR A 64 -24.01 -5.88 -10.74
N GLY A 65 -24.38 -4.60 -10.86
CA GLY A 65 -25.47 -4.00 -10.08
C GLY A 65 -25.17 -3.79 -8.59
N VAL A 66 -23.90 -3.88 -8.17
CA VAL A 66 -23.48 -3.62 -6.78
C VAL A 66 -23.51 -2.12 -6.48
N PHE A 67 -23.18 -1.28 -7.47
CA PHE A 67 -23.25 0.18 -7.37
C PHE A 67 -24.10 0.77 -8.50
N THR A 68 -24.72 1.91 -8.23
CA THR A 68 -25.23 2.79 -9.29
C THR A 68 -24.07 3.52 -9.95
N GLU A 69 -24.27 3.94 -11.21
CA GLU A 69 -23.29 4.75 -11.94
C GLU A 69 -22.92 6.03 -11.17
N GLU A 70 -23.92 6.72 -10.60
CA GLU A 70 -23.71 7.92 -9.79
C GLU A 70 -22.80 7.64 -8.58
N LYS A 71 -22.98 6.51 -7.89
CA LYS A 71 -22.14 6.13 -6.76
C LYS A 71 -20.71 5.84 -7.19
N ALA A 72 -20.52 5.16 -8.32
CA ALA A 72 -19.19 4.93 -8.89
C ALA A 72 -18.49 6.25 -9.24
N GLN A 73 -19.19 7.19 -9.90
CA GLN A 73 -18.66 8.51 -10.24
C GLN A 73 -18.25 9.32 -8.99
N LYS A 74 -19.06 9.28 -7.92
CA LYS A 74 -18.71 9.93 -6.64
C LYS A 74 -17.42 9.37 -6.04
N ILE A 75 -17.25 8.04 -6.07
CA ILE A 75 -16.03 7.40 -5.56
C ILE A 75 -14.82 7.81 -6.43
N ILE A 76 -14.97 7.81 -7.75
CA ILE A 76 -13.91 8.25 -8.68
C ILE A 76 -13.49 9.69 -8.38
N ALA A 77 -14.44 10.61 -8.24
CA ALA A 77 -14.14 12.00 -7.93
C ALA A 77 -13.40 12.17 -6.59
N HIS A 78 -13.78 11.38 -5.57
CA HIS A 78 -13.09 11.35 -4.29
C HIS A 78 -11.64 10.86 -4.41
N MET A 79 -11.43 9.83 -5.23
CA MET A 79 -10.09 9.28 -5.48
C MET A 79 -9.20 10.26 -6.24
N ASP A 80 -9.72 10.91 -7.29
CA ASP A 80 -8.96 11.92 -8.03
C ASP A 80 -8.60 13.11 -7.12
N LYS A 81 -9.50 13.52 -6.22
CA LYS A 81 -9.22 14.54 -5.19
C LYS A 81 -8.14 14.09 -4.21
N HIS A 82 -8.15 12.81 -3.81
CA HIS A 82 -7.13 12.27 -2.91
C HIS A 82 -5.76 12.22 -3.57
N TYR A 83 -5.69 11.81 -4.84
CA TYR A 83 -4.45 11.81 -5.61
C TYR A 83 -3.82 13.19 -5.69
N LYS A 84 -4.61 14.23 -6.00
CA LYS A 84 -4.10 15.62 -6.02
C LYS A 84 -3.49 16.04 -4.69
N LYS A 85 -4.10 15.64 -3.57
CA LYS A 85 -3.53 15.92 -2.23
C LYS A 85 -2.22 15.17 -1.98
N LEU A 86 -2.09 13.95 -2.49
CA LEU A 86 -0.83 13.21 -2.43
C LEU A 86 0.22 13.87 -3.32
N GLU A 87 -0.14 14.32 -4.51
CA GLU A 87 0.79 15.04 -5.38
C GLU A 87 1.30 16.34 -4.73
N GLU A 88 0.39 17.14 -4.16
CA GLU A 88 0.72 18.38 -3.44
C GLU A 88 1.62 18.17 -2.22
N ASN A 89 1.55 17.00 -1.58
CA ASN A 89 2.34 16.70 -0.39
C ASN A 89 3.58 15.84 -0.68
N GLY A 90 3.95 15.67 -1.96
CA GLY A 90 5.13 14.90 -2.36
C GLY A 90 4.97 13.39 -2.16
N PHE A 91 3.75 12.89 -2.27
CA PHE A 91 3.33 11.49 -2.10
C PHE A 91 3.56 10.91 -0.69
N ILE A 92 3.49 11.76 0.34
CA ILE A 92 3.61 11.37 1.75
C ILE A 92 2.22 11.37 2.39
N PRO A 93 1.60 10.22 2.70
CA PRO A 93 0.24 10.21 3.23
C PRO A 93 0.16 10.75 4.66
N THR A 94 -0.94 11.42 4.99
CA THR A 94 -1.22 11.93 6.35
C THR A 94 -2.08 10.94 7.11
N TRP A 95 -1.45 9.94 7.76
CA TRP A 95 -2.12 8.87 8.50
C TRP A 95 -2.45 9.23 9.95
N ASP A 96 -1.80 10.26 10.47
CA ASP A 96 -1.71 10.67 11.87
C ASP A 96 -2.80 11.65 12.31
N ARG A 97 -3.73 12.02 11.41
CA ARG A 97 -4.90 12.82 11.78
C ARG A 97 -5.78 12.02 12.73
N LYS A 98 -5.61 12.26 14.03
CA LYS A 98 -6.50 11.76 15.09
C LYS A 98 -7.94 11.99 14.67
N HIS A 99 -8.66 10.91 14.36
CA HIS A 99 -10.10 10.97 14.20
C HIS A 99 -10.67 11.48 15.52
N GLY A 100 -11.19 12.71 15.53
CA GLY A 100 -11.89 13.24 16.68
C GLY A 100 -12.97 12.24 17.06
N LYS A 101 -13.04 11.86 18.34
CA LYS A 101 -14.16 11.06 18.84
C LYS A 101 -15.42 11.88 18.57
N HIS A 102 -16.28 11.42 17.68
CA HIS A 102 -17.61 11.98 17.55
C HIS A 102 -18.34 11.68 18.87
N HIS A 103 -18.42 12.67 19.74
CA HIS A 103 -19.35 12.66 20.85
C HIS A 103 -20.75 12.82 20.24
N ASN A 104 -21.50 11.72 20.17
CA ASN A 104 -22.95 11.81 20.03
C ASN A 104 -23.46 12.29 21.39
N GLU A 105 -23.86 13.57 21.45
CA GLU A 105 -24.76 14.03 22.50
C GLU A 105 -26.17 13.56 22.11
N GLU A 106 -26.77 12.73 22.97
CA GLU A 106 -28.16 12.26 22.88
C GLU A 106 -29.16 13.39 23.21
#